data_AF-A0A2V9JWN9-F1
#
_entry.id   AF-A0A2V9JWN9-F1
#
_cell.length_a   1.000
_cell.length_b   1.000
_cell.length_c   1.000
_cell.angle_alpha   90.00
_cell.angle_beta   90.00
_cell.angle_gamma   90.00
#
_symmetry.space_group_name_H-M   'P 1'
#
loop_
_entity.id
_entity.type
_entity.pdbx_description
1 polymer ?
#
loop_
_entity_poly.entity_id
_entity_poly.type
_entity_poly.pdbx_seq_one_letter_code
_entity_poly.pdbx_strand_id
1 'polypeptide(L)' 'TLRPVQVKLKPEDLPGRPHSRIVCEECGEGVNDGREKQVDGRVLCRSCAGESYYEEIPGE' A
#
# COMPACT_ATOMS: atom_id res chain seq x y z
N THR A 1 24.38 -27.32 -5.67
CA THR A 1 25.15 -26.29 -6.40
C THR A 1 24.63 -24.92 -6.02
N LEU A 2 25.50 -23.99 -5.63
CA LEU A 2 25.12 -22.60 -5.40
C LEU A 2 25.08 -21.85 -6.74
N ARG A 3 24.07 -20.99 -6.93
CA ARG A 3 23.93 -20.15 -8.13
C ARG A 3 23.68 -18.71 -7.68
N PRO A 4 24.51 -17.73 -8.08
CA PRO A 4 24.24 -16.33 -7.83
C PRO A 4 23.04 -15.87 -8.69
N VAL A 5 22.17 -15.05 -8.11
CA VAL A 5 21.00 -14.47 -8.77
C VAL A 5 20.91 -12.99 -8.46
N GLN A 6 20.23 -12.23 -9.32
CA GLN A 6 19.93 -10.82 -9.11
C GLN A 6 18.43 -10.60 -9.28
N VAL A 7 17.84 -9.78 -8.42
CA VAL A 7 16.43 -9.38 -8.48
C VAL A 7 16.38 -7.87 -8.63
N LYS A 8 15.48 -7.39 -9.48
CA LYS A 8 15.15 -5.97 -9.56
C LYS A 8 14.17 -5.65 -8.46
N LEU A 9 14.61 -4.87 -7.48
CA LEU A 9 13.75 -4.34 -6.42
C LEU A 9 13.39 -2.90 -6.77
N LYS A 10 12.17 -2.50 -6.44
CA LYS A 10 11.82 -1.08 -6.46
C LYS A 10 12.38 -0.42 -5.20
N PRO A 11 12.61 0.91 -5.19
CA PRO A 11 13.05 1.63 -3.98
C PRO A 11 12.13 1.36 -2.78
N GLU A 12 10.83 1.26 -3.01
CA GLU A 12 9.80 1.02 -1.98
C GLU A 12 9.89 -0.38 -1.34
N ASP A 13 10.56 -1.33 -2.00
CA ASP A 13 10.76 -2.69 -1.50
C ASP A 13 12.03 -2.80 -0.62
N LEU A 14 12.86 -1.75 -0.59
CA LEU A 14 14.09 -1.73 0.21
C LEU A 14 13.77 -1.51 1.69
N PRO A 15 14.50 -2.16 2.60
CA PRO A 15 14.33 -1.92 4.03
C PRO A 15 14.72 -0.48 4.38
N GLY A 16 13.93 0.17 5.23
CA GLY A 16 14.19 1.54 5.63
C GLY A 16 12.95 2.29 6.08
N ARG A 17 13.08 3.61 6.22
CA ARG A 17 11.92 4.49 6.41
C ARG A 17 11.15 4.62 5.09
N PRO A 18 9.82 4.75 5.14
CA PRO A 18 9.03 5.03 3.94
C PRO A 18 9.56 6.24 3.18
N HIS A 19 9.62 6.12 1.86
CA HIS A 19 9.99 7.19 0.93
C HIS A 19 8.88 8.23 0.80
N SER A 20 7.62 7.79 0.90
CA SER A 20 6.45 8.67 0.88
C SER A 20 5.41 8.21 1.89
N ARG A 21 4.60 9.17 2.36
CA ARG A 21 3.42 8.92 3.17
C ARG A 21 2.34 9.94 2.85
N ILE A 22 1.16 9.45 2.47
CA ILE A 22 -0.05 10.26 2.27
C ILE A 22 -1.13 9.86 3.28
N VAL A 23 -2.23 10.61 3.33
CA VAL A 23 -3.40 10.29 4.17
C VAL A 23 -4.55 9.89 3.27
N CYS A 24 -5.16 8.73 3.53
CA CYS A 24 -6.35 8.27 2.81
C CYS A 24 -7.50 9.27 3.04
N GLU A 25 -8.10 9.75 1.96
CA GLU A 25 -9.20 10.73 2.02
C GLU A 25 -10.54 10.14 2.53
N GLU A 26 -10.61 8.82 2.79
CA GLU A 26 -11.81 8.16 3.30
C GLU A 26 -11.68 7.71 4.76
N CYS A 27 -10.66 6.92 5.10
CA CYS A 27 -10.48 6.40 6.47
C CYS A 27 -9.48 7.21 7.33
N GLY A 28 -8.70 8.13 6.73
CA GLY A 28 -7.70 8.92 7.46
C GLY A 28 -6.39 8.17 7.81
N GLU A 29 -6.23 6.92 7.39
CA GLU A 29 -5.00 6.17 7.60
C GLU A 29 -3.83 6.72 6.78
N GLY A 30 -2.61 6.55 7.31
CA GLY A 30 -1.40 6.87 6.57
C GLY A 30 -1.03 5.76 5.58
N VAL A 31 -0.96 6.07 4.30
CA VAL A 31 -0.53 5.13 3.25
C VAL A 31 0.92 5.41 2.87
N ASN A 32 1.77 4.40 2.99
CA ASN A 32 3.20 4.51 2.71
C ASN A 32 3.54 4.02 1.30
N ASP A 33 4.59 4.60 0.73
CA ASP A 33 5.33 4.08 -0.42
C ASP A 33 4.47 3.80 -1.66
N GLY A 34 3.61 4.76 -2.02
CA GLY A 34 2.86 4.73 -3.28
C GLY A 34 1.78 3.64 -3.34
N ARG A 35 1.34 3.12 -2.18
CA ARG A 35 0.31 2.07 -2.12
C ARG A 35 -1.11 2.61 -2.33
N GLU A 36 -1.28 3.92 -2.34
CA GLU A 36 -2.53 4.61 -2.58
C GLU A 36 -3.07 4.43 -4.00
N LYS A 37 -4.37 4.62 -4.17
CA LYS A 37 -5.09 4.55 -5.44
C LYS A 37 -5.78 5.88 -5.69
N GLN A 38 -5.78 6.33 -6.94
CA GLN A 38 -6.60 7.45 -7.37
C GLN A 38 -7.94 6.91 -7.87
N VAL A 39 -9.02 7.21 -7.16
CA VAL A 39 -10.40 6.79 -7.49
C VAL A 39 -11.28 8.04 -7.46
N ASP A 40 -11.97 8.33 -8.55
CA ASP A 40 -12.86 9.50 -8.67
C ASP A 40 -12.23 10.84 -8.22
N GLY A 41 -10.93 11.02 -8.48
CA GLY A 41 -10.18 12.21 -8.11
C GLY A 41 -9.71 12.27 -6.65
N ARG A 42 -9.99 11.23 -5.84
CA ARG A 42 -9.53 11.09 -4.46
C ARG A 42 -8.37 10.10 -4.35
N VAL A 43 -7.50 10.33 -3.38
CA VAL A 43 -6.40 9.45 -3.00
C VAL A 43 -6.83 8.57 -1.83
N LEU A 44 -6.96 7.28 -2.09
CA LEU A 44 -7.49 6.29 -1.13
C LEU A 44 -6.47 5.19 -0.83
N CYS A 45 -6.55 4.57 0.36
CA CYS A 45 -5.85 3.32 0.62
C CYS A 45 -6.50 2.19 -0.21
N ARG A 46 -5.79 1.07 -0.39
CA ARG A 46 -6.31 -0.06 -1.19
C ARG A 46 -7.63 -0.61 -0.68
N SER A 47 -7.81 -0.68 0.65
CA SER A 47 -9.05 -1.18 1.25
C SER A 47 -10.24 -0.30 0.87
N CYS A 48 -10.15 1.01 1.11
CA CYS A 48 -11.17 2.01 0.71
C CYS A 48 -11.38 2.07 -0.81
N ALA A 49 -10.34 1.79 -1.60
CA ALA A 49 -10.44 1.70 -3.06
C ALA A 49 -11.11 0.39 -3.57
N GLY A 50 -11.61 -0.47 -2.68
CA GLY A 50 -12.27 -1.73 -3.02
C GLY A 50 -11.33 -2.92 -3.25
N GLU A 51 -10.04 -2.77 -2.95
CA GLU A 51 -9.00 -3.82 -3.03
C GLU A 51 -8.66 -4.38 -1.64
N SER A 52 -9.63 -4.41 -0.71
CA SER A 52 -9.43 -5.06 0.59
C SER A 52 -9.15 -6.55 0.40
N TYR A 53 -8.17 -7.08 1.15
CA TYR A 53 -7.85 -8.52 1.16
C TYR A 53 -8.59 -9.28 2.27
N TYR A 54 -9.42 -8.59 3.05
CA TYR A 54 -10.21 -9.13 4.15
C TYR A 54 -11.65 -8.64 4.05
N GLU A 55 -12.56 -9.42 4.61
CA GLU A 55 -13.97 -9.05 4.77
C GLU A 55 -14.20 -8.59 6.21
N GLU A 56 -15.05 -7.59 6.39
CA GLU A 56 -15.52 -7.19 7.71
C GLU A 56 -16.43 -8.28 8.27
N ILE A 57 -16.19 -8.67 9.52
CA ILE A 57 -17.12 -9.51 10.26
C ILE A 57 -18.22 -8.58 10.80
N PRO A 58 -19.51 -8.84 10.51
CA PRO A 58 -20.58 -7.99 11.03
C PRO A 58 -20.60 -7.97 12.57
N GLY A 59 -20.32 -6.81 13.16
CA GLY A 59 -20.68 -6.40 14.53
C GLY A 59 -20.09 -7.20 15.69
N GLU A 60 -19.05 -6.63 16.32
CA GLU A 60 -18.81 -6.65 17.77
C GLU A 60 -18.52 -5.21 18.25
#